data_AF-A0A6P3YAH7-F1
#
_entry.id   AF-A0A6P3YAH7-F1
#
_cell.length_a   1.000
_cell.length_b   1.000
_cell.length_c   1.000
_cell.angle_alpha   90.00
_cell.angle_beta   90.00
_cell.angle_gamma   90.00
#
_symmetry.space_group_name_H-M   'P 1'
#
loop_
_entity.id
_entity.type
_entity.pdbx_description
1 polymer ?
#
loop_
_entity_poly.entity_id
_entity_poly.type
_entity_poly.pdbx_seq_one_letter_code
_entity_poly.pdbx_strand_id
1 'polypeptide(L)'
;MVRKKIDNRIRVLIENGVVMGHRTMFVVIGEKARDQVVLLHHMLSKTVVKSRPSVLWCYRKDLGFSSHRKKRMKTLQKKIKSGKLDVNEDDPFELFVVSTNIRYCYYNETHKILGNTYGMCILQ
;
A
#
# COMPACT_ATOMS: atom_id res chain seq x y z
N MET A 1 -6.85 5.04 19.70
CA MET A 1 -5.87 5.64 18.77
C MET A 1 -6.06 7.15 18.73
N VAL A 2 -5.05 7.95 19.12
CA VAL A 2 -5.16 9.43 19.07
C VAL A 2 -5.16 9.88 17.62
N ARG A 3 -6.27 10.44 17.15
CA ARG A 3 -6.40 10.97 15.78
C ARG A 3 -5.58 12.25 15.67
N LYS A 4 -4.47 12.20 14.93
CA LYS A 4 -3.68 13.39 14.58
C LYS A 4 -4.11 13.91 13.22
N LYS A 5 -4.31 15.22 13.12
CA LYS A 5 -4.57 15.88 11.83
C LYS A 5 -3.30 15.79 10.98
N ILE A 6 -3.42 15.21 9.79
CA ILE A 6 -2.34 15.18 8.81
C ILE A 6 -2.22 16.57 8.18
N ASP A 7 -1.00 16.97 7.88
CA ASP A 7 -0.73 18.20 7.15
C ASP A 7 -1.44 18.18 5.78
N ASN A 8 -2.20 19.25 5.50
CA ASN A 8 -3.02 19.34 4.29
C ASN A 8 -2.17 19.40 3.01
N ARG A 9 -0.88 19.78 3.10
CA ARG A 9 0.05 19.85 1.96
C ARG A 9 0.16 18.51 1.22
N ILE A 10 0.12 17.39 1.93
CA ILE A 10 0.21 16.05 1.33
C ILE A 10 -1.01 15.79 0.44
N ARG A 11 -2.20 16.09 0.97
CA ARG A 11 -3.46 15.91 0.25
C ARG A 11 -3.53 16.80 -0.98
N VAL A 12 -3.24 18.09 -0.81
CA VAL A 12 -3.26 19.08 -1.90
C VAL A 12 -2.26 18.71 -3.00
N LEU A 13 -1.07 18.21 -2.64
CA LEU A 13 -0.09 17.75 -3.62
C LEU A 13 -0.60 16.57 -4.46
N ILE A 14 -1.26 15.59 -3.82
CA ILE A 14 -1.85 14.45 -4.53
C ILE A 14 -2.99 14.90 -5.44
N GLU A 15 -3.91 15.72 -4.94
CA GLU A 15 -5.04 16.26 -5.70
C GLU A 15 -4.57 17.04 -6.94
N ASN A 16 -3.63 17.96 -6.76
CA ASN A 16 -3.05 18.74 -7.85
C ASN A 16 -2.31 17.85 -8.85
N GLY A 17 -1.56 16.85 -8.38
CA GLY A 17 -0.86 15.89 -9.24
C GLY A 17 -1.83 15.12 -10.15
N VAL A 18 -2.95 14.65 -9.60
CA VAL A 18 -3.98 13.94 -10.37
C VAL A 18 -4.65 14.88 -11.39
N VAL A 19 -5.02 16.10 -10.99
CA VAL A 19 -5.69 17.08 -11.87
C VAL A 19 -4.77 17.52 -13.02
N MET A 20 -3.49 17.78 -12.75
CA MET A 20 -2.51 18.20 -13.75
C MET A 20 -1.92 17.04 -14.57
N GLY A 21 -2.22 15.79 -14.21
CA GLY A 21 -1.60 14.61 -14.84
C GLY A 21 -0.10 14.45 -14.51
N HIS A 22 0.36 15.04 -13.41
CA HIS A 22 1.75 14.98 -12.96
C HIS A 22 1.96 13.83 -11.97
N ARG A 23 3.13 13.17 -12.07
CA ARG A 23 3.55 12.16 -11.09
C ARG A 23 4.07 12.83 -9.83
N THR A 24 3.58 12.41 -8.68
CA THR A 24 4.05 12.87 -7.36
C THR A 24 4.99 11.85 -6.74
N MET A 25 5.99 12.32 -6.00
CA MET A 25 6.98 11.48 -5.33
C MET A 25 7.02 11.81 -3.84
N PHE A 26 7.02 10.78 -3.00
CA PHE A 26 7.13 10.91 -1.55
C PHE A 26 8.30 10.08 -1.05
N VAL A 27 9.03 10.63 -0.08
CA VAL A 27 10.08 9.92 0.67
C VAL A 27 9.61 9.81 2.11
N VAL A 28 9.36 8.59 2.57
CA VAL A 28 8.87 8.31 3.93
C VAL A 28 10.00 7.69 4.74
N ILE A 29 10.41 8.37 5.81
CA ILE A 29 11.51 7.93 6.68
C ILE A 29 10.91 7.50 8.02
N GLY A 30 11.24 6.28 8.46
CA GLY A 30 10.89 5.78 9.79
C GLY A 30 10.51 4.30 9.83
N GLU A 31 10.56 3.71 11.01
CA GLU A 31 10.28 2.27 11.21
C GLU A 31 8.84 1.88 10.84
N LYS A 32 7.89 2.82 11.01
CA LYS A 32 6.46 2.64 10.69
C LYS A 32 6.07 3.20 9.32
N ALA A 33 7.03 3.33 8.40
CA ALA A 33 6.76 3.86 7.05
C ALA A 33 5.71 3.03 6.29
N ARG A 34 5.65 1.71 6.51
CA ARG A 34 4.67 0.80 5.88
C ARG A 34 3.23 1.21 6.14
N ASP A 35 2.91 1.64 7.37
CA ASP A 35 1.57 2.08 7.74
C ASP A 35 1.20 3.40 7.04
N GLN A 36 2.19 4.26 6.79
CA GLN A 36 1.99 5.54 6.11
C GLN A 36 1.73 5.35 4.61
N VAL A 37 2.34 4.33 3.98
CA VAL A 37 2.06 3.97 2.58
C VAL A 37 0.58 3.67 2.37
N VAL A 38 -0.06 2.99 3.33
CA VAL A 38 -1.50 2.69 3.30
C VAL A 38 -2.32 3.98 3.27
N LEU A 39 -1.94 4.97 4.09
CA LEU A 39 -2.62 6.26 4.14
C LEU A 39 -2.46 7.04 2.83
N LEU A 40 -1.25 7.05 2.24
CA LEU A 40 -1.01 7.68 0.94
C LEU A 40 -1.83 7.03 -0.17
N HIS A 41 -1.87 5.71 -0.22
CA HIS A 41 -2.69 4.98 -1.17
C HIS A 41 -4.19 5.27 -0.99
N HIS A 42 -4.66 5.38 0.25
CA HIS A 42 -6.05 5.71 0.55
C HIS A 42 -6.41 7.13 0.08
N MET A 43 -5.53 8.11 0.29
CA MET A 43 -5.72 9.47 -0.23
C MET A 43 -5.78 9.46 -1.76
N LEU A 44 -4.83 8.78 -2.42
CA LEU A 44 -4.82 8.66 -3.88
C LEU A 44 -6.10 7.99 -4.41
N SER A 45 -6.55 6.91 -3.77
CA SER A 45 -7.77 6.19 -4.14
C SER A 45 -9.04 7.04 -3.99
N LYS A 46 -9.05 8.01 -3.06
CA LYS A 46 -10.17 8.94 -2.89
C LYS A 46 -10.15 10.08 -3.91
N THR A 47 -8.96 10.51 -4.34
CA THR A 47 -8.79 11.58 -5.31
C THR A 47 -9.12 11.12 -6.74
N VAL A 48 -8.79 9.87 -7.07
CA VAL A 48 -9.03 9.32 -8.40
C VAL A 48 -10.49 8.88 -8.53
N VAL A 49 -11.22 9.47 -9.48
CA VAL A 49 -12.65 9.14 -9.77
C VAL A 49 -12.80 7.76 -10.47
N LYS A 50 -11.72 7.24 -11.05
CA LYS A 50 -11.66 5.94 -11.73
C LYS A 50 -11.48 4.76 -10.75
N SER A 51 -11.27 3.57 -11.31
CA SER A 51 -10.93 2.36 -10.56
C SER A 51 -9.75 2.58 -9.62
N ARG A 52 -9.78 1.86 -8.48
CA ARG A 52 -8.72 1.86 -7.48
C ARG A 52 -7.35 1.59 -8.13
N PRO A 53 -6.33 2.42 -7.88
CA PRO A 53 -5.04 2.31 -8.56
C PRO A 53 -4.37 0.97 -8.28
N SER A 54 -3.79 0.36 -9.31
CA SER A 54 -2.92 -0.81 -9.16
C SER A 54 -1.58 -0.39 -8.56
N VAL A 55 -0.99 -1.26 -7.73
CA VAL A 55 0.24 -0.98 -7.01
C VAL A 55 1.35 -1.89 -7.51
N LEU A 56 2.51 -1.29 -7.82
CA LEU A 56 3.77 -1.99 -8.01
C LEU A 56 4.59 -1.87 -6.73
N TRP A 57 5.00 -3.00 -6.15
CA TRP A 57 5.85 -3.04 -4.97
C TRP A 57 7.19 -3.70 -5.31
N CYS A 58 8.24 -2.87 -5.36
CA CYS A 58 9.60 -3.29 -5.62
C CYS A 58 10.36 -3.47 -4.29
N TYR A 59 11.11 -4.55 -4.15
CA TYR A 59 11.87 -4.86 -2.93
C TYR A 59 13.15 -5.63 -3.25
N ARG A 60 14.14 -5.55 -2.34
CA ARG A 60 15.45 -6.19 -2.53
C ARG A 60 15.50 -7.66 -2.14
N LYS A 61 15.12 -7.99 -0.91
CA LYS A 61 15.23 -9.35 -0.34
C LYS A 61 13.90 -9.79 0.28
N ASP A 62 13.49 -9.15 1.37
CA ASP A 62 12.30 -9.54 2.12
C ASP A 62 11.28 -8.41 2.25
N LEU A 63 10.01 -8.75 2.06
CA LEU A 63 8.87 -7.84 2.27
C LEU A 63 8.54 -7.66 3.75
N GLY A 64 8.95 -8.61 4.61
CA GLY A 64 8.53 -8.66 6.02
C GLY A 64 7.08 -9.15 6.20
N PHE A 65 6.42 -9.60 5.14
CA PHE A 65 5.12 -10.27 5.15
C PHE A 65 5.00 -11.22 3.95
N SER A 66 4.04 -12.15 4.00
CA SER A 66 3.79 -13.09 2.91
C SER A 66 3.04 -12.41 1.75
N SER A 67 3.64 -12.40 0.56
CA SER A 67 3.00 -11.98 -0.70
C SER A 67 1.89 -12.95 -1.15
N HIS A 68 1.93 -14.22 -0.72
CA HIS A 68 0.91 -15.22 -1.07
C HIS A 68 -0.40 -15.02 -0.30
N ARG A 69 -1.44 -14.54 -1.00
CA ARG A 69 -2.79 -14.29 -0.46
C ARG A 69 -3.38 -15.50 0.28
N LYS A 70 -3.29 -16.70 -0.30
CA LYS A 70 -3.83 -17.94 0.31
C LYS A 70 -3.11 -18.33 1.60
N LYS A 71 -1.78 -18.17 1.64
CA LYS A 71 -0.97 -18.43 2.84
C LYS A 71 -1.31 -17.43 3.94
N ARG A 72 -1.48 -16.15 3.59
CA ARG A 72 -1.84 -15.07 4.52
C ARG A 72 -3.24 -15.26 5.10
N MET A 73 -4.24 -15.57 4.28
CA MET A 73 -5.60 -15.87 4.74
C MET A 73 -5.64 -17.03 5.75
N LYS A 74 -4.86 -18.09 5.51
CA LYS A 74 -4.73 -19.20 6.48
C LYS A 74 -4.09 -18.74 7.79
N THR A 75 -3.06 -17.90 7.73
CA THR A 75 -2.42 -17.34 8.94
C THR A 75 -3.36 -16.43 9.70
N LEU A 76 -4.13 -15.59 9.00
CA LEU A 76 -5.12 -14.70 9.59
C LEU A 76 -6.22 -15.51 10.30
N GLN A 77 -6.78 -16.52 9.64
CA GLN A 77 -7.76 -17.45 10.23
C GLN A 77 -7.22 -18.17 11.46
N LYS A 78 -5.94 -18.59 11.45
CA LYS A 78 -5.30 -19.21 12.63
C LYS A 78 -5.18 -18.22 13.78
N LYS A 79 -4.82 -16.96 13.51
CA LYS A 79 -4.71 -15.91 14.54
C LYS A 79 -6.07 -15.59 15.16
N ILE A 80 -7.12 -15.47 14.34
CA ILE A 80 -8.51 -15.29 14.79
C ILE A 80 -8.94 -16.46 15.69
N LYS A 81 -8.72 -17.71 15.25
CA LYS A 81 -9.04 -18.90 16.04
C LYS A 81 -8.27 -18.99 17.36
N SER A 82 -7.08 -18.40 17.43
CA SER A 82 -6.27 -18.38 18.66
C SER A 82 -6.67 -17.27 19.65
N GLY A 83 -7.67 -16.44 19.34
CA GLY A 83 -8.15 -15.36 20.21
C GLY A 83 -7.15 -14.20 20.40
N LYS A 84 -6.04 -14.18 19.65
CA LYS A 84 -4.99 -13.15 19.73
C LYS A 84 -5.23 -11.93 18.83
N LEU A 85 -6.34 -11.93 18.08
CA LEU A 85 -6.66 -10.91 17.09
C LEU A 85 -8.17 -10.67 17.13
N ASP A 86 -8.57 -9.48 17.52
CA ASP A 86 -9.96 -9.07 17.49
C ASP A 86 -10.38 -8.85 16.04
N VAL A 87 -11.44 -9.52 15.60
CA VAL A 87 -11.91 -9.53 14.19
C VAL A 87 -12.35 -8.13 13.74
N ASN A 88 -12.57 -7.21 14.69
CA ASN A 88 -12.99 -5.84 14.43
C ASN A 88 -11.82 -4.83 14.41
N GLU A 89 -10.61 -5.21 14.83
CA GLU A 89 -9.40 -4.40 14.70
C GLU A 89 -8.62 -4.83 13.45
N ASP A 90 -9.21 -4.59 12.28
CA ASP A 90 -8.51 -4.79 11.01
C ASP A 90 -7.31 -3.83 10.94
N ASP A 91 -6.09 -4.38 11.00
CA ASP A 91 -4.87 -3.64 10.72
C ASP A 91 -4.99 -3.02 9.31
N PRO A 92 -4.95 -1.68 9.17
CA PRO A 92 -5.08 -1.00 7.88
C PRO A 92 -4.12 -1.55 6.82
N PHE A 93 -2.95 -2.04 7.25
CA PHE A 93 -1.98 -2.67 6.37
C PHE A 93 -2.45 -4.02 5.81
N GLU A 94 -3.04 -4.87 6.65
CA GLU A 94 -3.63 -6.14 6.21
C GLU A 94 -4.75 -5.89 5.20
N LEU A 95 -5.64 -4.94 5.50
CA LEU A 95 -6.74 -4.57 4.60
C LEU A 95 -6.21 -4.04 3.27
N PHE A 96 -5.18 -3.19 3.30
CA PHE A 96 -4.53 -2.67 2.09
C PHE A 96 -4.02 -3.79 1.18
N VAL A 97 -3.27 -4.74 1.73
CA VAL A 97 -2.69 -5.81 0.92
C VAL A 97 -3.74 -6.78 0.38
N VAL A 98 -4.84 -7.01 1.11
CA VAL A 98 -5.91 -7.91 0.67
C VAL A 98 -6.80 -7.27 -0.39
N SER A 99 -7.10 -5.98 -0.24
CA SER A 99 -8.08 -5.28 -1.08
C SER A 99 -7.48 -4.63 -2.32
N THR A 100 -6.16 -4.43 -2.36
CA THR A 100 -5.48 -3.80 -3.50
C THR A 100 -4.86 -4.84 -4.42
N ASN A 101 -4.88 -4.59 -5.73
CA ASN A 101 -4.12 -5.39 -6.68
C ASN A 101 -2.64 -4.96 -6.66
N ILE A 102 -1.80 -5.77 -6.02
CA ILE A 102 -0.37 -5.50 -5.83
C ILE A 102 0.46 -6.48 -6.66
N ARG A 103 1.27 -5.94 -7.58
CA ARG A 103 2.34 -6.68 -8.25
C ARG A 103 3.62 -6.56 -7.42
N TYR A 104 4.08 -7.67 -6.87
CA TYR A 104 5.38 -7.76 -6.21
C TYR A 104 6.47 -8.03 -7.24
N CYS A 105 7.57 -7.29 -7.16
CA CYS A 105 8.71 -7.42 -8.07
C CYS A 105 10.02 -7.28 -7.29
N TYR A 106 10.97 -8.18 -7.51
CA TYR A 106 12.32 -7.97 -6.99
C TYR A 106 13.06 -6.94 -7.85
N TYR A 107 13.98 -6.17 -7.26
CA TYR A 107 14.77 -5.18 -8.03
C TYR A 107 15.54 -5.79 -9.20
N ASN A 108 16.05 -7.02 -9.05
CA ASN A 108 16.75 -7.74 -10.12
C ASN A 108 15.81 -8.25 -11.22
N GLU A 109 14.49 -8.23 -11.02
CA GLU A 109 13.48 -8.71 -11.96
C GLU A 109 12.63 -7.59 -12.59
N THR A 110 13.07 -6.34 -12.47
CA THR A 110 12.34 -5.15 -12.97
C THR A 110 12.16 -5.15 -14.49
N HIS A 111 12.95 -5.92 -15.24
CA HIS A 111 12.71 -6.12 -16.68
C HIS A 111 11.35 -6.80 -16.98
N LYS A 112 10.80 -7.59 -16.05
CA LYS A 112 9.52 -8.30 -16.23
C LYS A 112 8.28 -7.40 -16.15
N ILE A 113 8.44 -6.15 -15.70
CA ILE A 113 7.34 -5.18 -15.60
C ILE A 113 7.34 -4.15 -16.73
N LEU A 114 8.25 -4.29 -17.71
CA LEU A 114 8.24 -3.49 -18.93
C LEU A 114 6.93 -3.74 -19.69
N GLY A 115 6.32 -2.67 -20.21
CA GLY A 115 5.03 -2.74 -20.91
C GLY A 115 3.80 -2.77 -19.99
N ASN A 116 3.98 -2.82 -18.67
CA ASN A 116 2.88 -2.70 -17.70
C ASN A 116 2.78 -1.28 -17.15
N THR A 117 1.56 -0.87 -16.81
CA THR A 117 1.26 0.42 -16.16
C THR A 117 0.70 0.22 -14.76
N TYR A 118 1.13 1.05 -13.82
CA TYR A 118 0.67 1.02 -12.43
C TYR A 118 0.25 2.41 -11.97
N GLY A 119 -0.75 2.48 -11.08
CA GLY A 119 -1.24 3.75 -10.51
C GLY A 119 -0.39 4.24 -9.33
N MET A 120 0.33 3.33 -8.66
CA MET A 120 1.24 3.66 -7.57
C MET A 120 2.46 2.74 -7.60
N CYS A 121 3.65 3.28 -7.31
CA CYS A 121 4.89 2.53 -7.19
C CYS A 121 5.49 2.71 -5.79
N ILE A 122 5.85 1.60 -5.15
CA ILE A 122 6.47 1.55 -3.83
C ILE A 122 7.86 0.94 -4.00
N LEU A 123 8.87 1.63 -3.49
CA LEU A 123 10.27 1.17 -3.47
C LEU A 123 10.66 0.90 -2.00
N GLN A 124 10.99 -0.36 -1.69
CA GLN A 124 11.40 -0.84 -0.36
C GLN A 124 12.84 -1.37 -0.35
#